data_AF-A0A7Y3BGF3-F1
#
_entry.id   AF-A0A7Y3BGF3-F1
#
_cell.length_a   1.000
_cell.length_b   1.000
_cell.length_c   1.000
_cell.angle_alpha   90.00
_cell.angle_beta   90.00
_cell.angle_gamma   90.00
#
_symmetry.space_group_name_H-M   'P 1'
#
loop_
_entity.id
_entity.type
_entity.pdbx_description
1 polymer ?
#
loop_
_entity_poly.entity_id
_entity_poly.type
_entity_poly.pdbx_seq_one_letter_code
_entity_poly.pdbx_strand_id
1 'polypeptide(L)'
;MALPIRQQLKYWGIAAAIFFVVLWVLGDVILPFVLGAAIAYFLDPVADRLEALGCSRAIATAIITISALLLFVILALLVIPTLVSQTAQLISIAPDIASRLQAILTERFPDLGDANSTIRQSLASIAETIQSRGGEVFNTLLSSFSGVVNAVVIFVIVPVVAFYMLYDWDNMVAKIDNLLPRDHAPTIRKLASDIDRTMAGFIRGQGTVCLILGIYYAVALMAVGLNFGLVVGFVAGALTFIPYVGALVGGVLALGLALFQFWGDWLW
;
A
#
# COMPACT_ATOMS: atom_id res chain seq x y z
N MET A 1 -21.79 41.85 -12.80
CA MET A 1 -20.83 42.76 -12.14
C MET A 1 -20.00 41.92 -11.19
N ALA A 2 -18.69 41.83 -11.40
CA ALA A 2 -17.81 41.07 -10.50
C ALA A 2 -17.70 41.81 -9.15
N LEU A 3 -17.84 41.07 -8.04
CA LEU A 3 -17.67 41.61 -6.70
C LEU A 3 -16.24 42.18 -6.52
N PRO A 4 -16.05 43.20 -5.65
CA PRO A 4 -14.72 43.70 -5.31
C PRO A 4 -13.82 42.57 -4.78
N ILE A 5 -12.54 42.53 -5.19
CA ILE A 5 -11.58 41.48 -4.84
C ILE A 5 -11.51 41.21 -3.33
N ARG A 6 -11.59 42.26 -2.49
CA ARG A 6 -11.62 42.11 -1.02
C ARG A 6 -12.85 41.36 -0.50
N GLN A 7 -14.01 41.56 -1.12
CA GLN A 7 -15.23 40.84 -0.74
C GLN A 7 -15.19 39.38 -1.23
N GLN A 8 -14.67 39.15 -2.45
CA GLN A 8 -14.43 37.80 -2.94
C GLN A 8 -13.47 37.04 -2.02
N LEU A 9 -12.32 37.62 -1.66
CA LEU A 9 -11.37 37.00 -0.74
C LEU A 9 -11.98 36.66 0.62
N LYS A 10 -12.83 37.54 1.18
CA LYS A 10 -13.51 37.27 2.45
C LYS A 10 -14.50 36.12 2.34
N TYR A 11 -15.36 36.11 1.32
CA TYR A 11 -16.35 35.04 1.15
C TYR A 11 -15.71 33.70 0.80
N TRP A 12 -14.76 33.68 -0.14
CA TRP A 12 -14.01 32.47 -0.49
C TRP A 12 -13.14 31.98 0.66
N GLY A 13 -12.55 32.89 1.44
CA GLY A 13 -11.79 32.54 2.64
C GLY A 13 -12.64 31.90 3.73
N ILE A 14 -13.82 32.47 4.02
CA ILE A 14 -14.77 31.88 4.99
C ILE A 14 -15.30 30.54 4.47
N ALA A 15 -15.70 30.47 3.20
CA ALA A 15 -16.16 29.23 2.59
C ALA A 15 -15.09 28.12 2.64
N ALA A 16 -13.84 28.46 2.33
CA ALA A 16 -12.72 27.53 2.43
C ALA A 16 -12.49 27.08 3.88
N ALA A 17 -12.52 27.98 4.85
CA ALA A 17 -12.37 27.63 6.26
C ALA A 17 -13.47 26.68 6.75
N ILE A 18 -14.73 26.95 6.42
CA ILE A 18 -15.86 26.07 6.74
C ILE A 18 -15.68 24.72 6.06
N PHE A 19 -15.31 24.70 4.78
CA PHE A 19 -15.06 23.47 4.04
C PHE A 19 -13.98 22.60 4.70
N PHE A 20 -12.84 23.18 5.09
CA PHE A 20 -11.78 22.44 5.78
C PHE A 20 -12.19 21.96 7.17
N VAL A 21 -12.95 22.74 7.93
CA VAL A 21 -13.48 22.29 9.23
C VAL A 21 -14.44 21.12 9.05
N VAL A 22 -15.34 21.18 8.06
CA VAL A 22 -16.25 20.07 7.74
C VAL A 22 -15.47 18.83 7.33
N LEU A 23 -14.48 18.96 6.45
CA LEU A 23 -13.62 17.82 6.06
C LEU A 23 -12.87 17.23 7.24
N TRP A 24 -12.42 18.06 8.18
CA TRP A 24 -11.73 17.57 9.37
C TRP A 24 -12.67 16.81 10.31
N VAL A 25 -13.88 17.31 10.54
CA VAL A 25 -14.87 16.65 11.40
C VAL A 25 -15.43 15.38 10.77
N LEU A 26 -15.62 15.35 9.44
CA LEU A 26 -16.16 14.20 8.72
C LEU A 26 -15.08 13.25 8.19
N GLY A 27 -13.79 13.50 8.46
CA GLY A 27 -12.67 12.77 7.86
C GLY A 27 -12.81 11.24 7.96
N ASP A 28 -13.12 10.74 9.16
CA ASP A 28 -13.28 9.29 9.41
C ASP A 28 -14.48 8.69 8.66
N VAL A 29 -15.55 9.48 8.48
CA VAL A 29 -16.77 9.04 7.77
C VAL A 29 -16.60 9.11 6.25
N ILE A 30 -15.80 10.06 5.76
CA ILE A 30 -15.53 10.26 4.33
C ILE A 30 -14.50 9.25 3.81
N LEU A 31 -13.62 8.73 4.67
CA LEU A 31 -12.52 7.85 4.27
C LEU A 31 -12.98 6.62 3.46
N PRO A 32 -14.03 5.86 3.84
CA PRO A 32 -14.56 4.78 3.01
C PRO A 32 -15.04 5.23 1.63
N PHE A 33 -15.57 6.45 1.52
CA PHE A 33 -16.02 7.04 0.25
C PHE A 33 -14.84 7.39 -0.65
N VAL A 34 -13.78 7.97 -0.09
CA VAL A 34 -12.56 8.29 -0.83
C VAL A 34 -11.88 7.01 -1.33
N LEU A 35 -11.80 5.99 -0.49
CA LEU A 35 -11.24 4.68 -0.88
C LEU A 35 -12.08 4.01 -1.97
N GLY A 36 -13.41 4.00 -1.81
CA GLY A 36 -14.33 3.48 -2.81
C GLY A 36 -14.21 4.22 -4.15
N ALA A 37 -14.08 5.55 -4.12
CA ALA A 37 -13.85 6.38 -5.31
C ALA A 37 -12.54 6.02 -6.01
N ALA A 38 -11.45 5.86 -5.24
CA ALA A 38 -10.15 5.49 -5.79
C ALA A 38 -10.17 4.10 -6.43
N ILE A 39 -10.86 3.14 -5.82
CA ILE A 39 -11.05 1.79 -6.36
C ILE A 39 -11.91 1.85 -7.63
N ALA A 40 -13.04 2.56 -7.59
CA ALA A 40 -13.91 2.73 -8.74
C ALA A 40 -13.15 3.35 -9.92
N TYR A 41 -12.42 4.43 -9.70
CA TYR A 41 -11.55 5.06 -10.70
C TYR A 41 -10.55 4.09 -11.33
N PHE A 42 -9.93 3.23 -10.51
CA PHE A 42 -8.96 2.26 -11.01
C PHE A 42 -9.62 1.18 -11.88
N LEU A 43 -10.81 0.73 -11.48
CA LEU A 43 -11.58 -0.35 -12.10
C LEU A 43 -12.45 0.11 -13.28
N ASP A 44 -12.71 1.41 -13.42
CA ASP A 44 -13.58 1.99 -14.45
C ASP A 44 -13.17 1.61 -15.88
N PRO A 45 -11.89 1.72 -16.28
CA PRO A 45 -11.47 1.21 -17.60
C PRO A 45 -11.55 -0.31 -17.79
N VAL A 46 -11.68 -1.09 -16.72
CA VAL A 46 -12.01 -2.52 -16.82
C VAL A 46 -13.50 -2.68 -17.09
N ALA A 47 -14.37 -1.87 -16.46
CA ALA A 47 -15.80 -1.83 -16.74
C ALA A 47 -16.07 -1.42 -18.18
N ASP A 48 -15.42 -0.36 -18.66
CA ASP A 48 -15.54 0.11 -20.05
C ASP A 48 -15.16 -0.97 -21.07
N ARG A 49 -14.12 -1.78 -20.77
CA ARG A 49 -13.72 -2.91 -21.61
C ARG A 49 -14.76 -4.02 -21.62
N LEU A 50 -15.40 -4.30 -20.48
CA LEU A 50 -16.48 -5.29 -20.41
C LEU A 50 -17.74 -4.80 -21.14
N GLU A 51 -18.03 -3.50 -21.08
CA GLU A 51 -19.12 -2.89 -21.84
C GLU A 51 -18.87 -2.92 -23.34
N ALA A 52 -17.63 -2.65 -23.77
CA ALA A 52 -17.22 -2.80 -25.16
C ALA A 52 -17.35 -4.25 -25.67
N LEU A 53 -17.33 -5.24 -24.77
CA LEU A 53 -17.58 -6.66 -25.08
C LEU A 53 -19.09 -7.02 -25.08
N GLY A 54 -19.98 -6.05 -24.85
CA GLY A 54 -21.44 -6.21 -24.91
C GLY A 54 -22.14 -6.41 -23.56
N CYS A 55 -21.45 -6.26 -22.43
CA CYS A 55 -22.10 -6.25 -21.11
C CYS A 55 -22.83 -4.93 -20.85
N SER A 56 -23.90 -4.95 -20.07
CA SER A 56 -24.46 -3.70 -19.51
C SER A 56 -23.58 -3.20 -18.35
N ARG A 57 -23.56 -1.87 -18.11
CA ARG A 57 -22.83 -1.25 -16.97
C ARG A 57 -23.10 -1.95 -15.64
N ALA A 58 -24.36 -2.34 -15.39
CA ALA A 58 -24.75 -3.08 -14.18
C ALA A 58 -24.05 -4.45 -14.08
N ILE A 59 -24.02 -5.21 -15.18
CA ILE A 59 -23.40 -6.53 -15.22
C ILE A 59 -21.88 -6.41 -15.11
N ALA A 60 -21.27 -5.48 -15.87
CA ALA A 60 -19.83 -5.22 -15.80
C ALA A 60 -19.41 -4.86 -14.37
N THR A 61 -20.11 -3.93 -13.74
CA THR A 61 -19.84 -3.50 -12.35
C THR A 61 -20.03 -4.65 -11.36
N ALA A 62 -21.09 -5.44 -11.49
CA ALA A 62 -21.33 -6.59 -10.62
C ALA A 62 -20.23 -7.65 -10.75
N ILE A 63 -19.83 -8.00 -11.98
CA ILE A 63 -18.75 -8.96 -12.23
C ILE A 63 -17.44 -8.47 -11.61
N ILE A 64 -17.08 -7.21 -11.87
CA ILE A 64 -15.84 -6.62 -11.33
C ILE A 64 -15.87 -6.58 -9.81
N THR A 65 -16.96 -6.12 -9.22
CA THR A 65 -17.06 -6.00 -7.76
C THR A 65 -17.03 -7.36 -7.08
N ILE A 66 -17.80 -8.34 -7.59
CA ILE A 66 -17.82 -9.69 -7.02
C ILE A 66 -16.46 -10.37 -7.18
N SER A 67 -15.85 -10.29 -8.36
CA SER A 67 -14.52 -10.88 -8.59
C SER A 67 -13.43 -10.23 -7.75
N ALA A 68 -13.43 -8.89 -7.63
CA ALA A 68 -12.49 -8.15 -6.79
C ALA A 68 -12.71 -8.47 -5.30
N LEU A 69 -13.96 -8.53 -4.84
CA LEU A 69 -14.29 -8.90 -3.46
C LEU A 69 -13.86 -10.33 -3.14
N LEU A 70 -14.14 -11.29 -4.02
CA LEU A 70 -13.71 -12.68 -3.85
C LEU A 70 -12.19 -12.79 -3.81
N LEU A 71 -11.50 -12.17 -4.77
CA LEU A 71 -10.03 -12.13 -4.80
C LEU A 71 -9.48 -11.53 -3.52
N PHE A 72 -10.02 -10.39 -3.08
CA PHE A 72 -9.61 -9.72 -1.87
C PHE A 72 -9.84 -10.58 -0.63
N VAL A 73 -10.99 -11.23 -0.48
CA VAL A 73 -11.27 -12.14 0.64
C VAL A 73 -10.31 -13.33 0.63
N ILE A 74 -10.04 -13.93 -0.53
CA ILE A 74 -9.08 -15.04 -0.65
C ILE A 74 -7.68 -14.59 -0.23
N LEU A 75 -7.19 -13.47 -0.76
CA LEU A 75 -5.88 -12.92 -0.38
C LEU A 75 -5.84 -12.52 1.10
N ALA A 76 -6.91 -11.94 1.62
CA ALA A 76 -7.00 -11.54 3.01
C ALA A 76 -6.99 -12.74 3.96
N LEU A 77 -7.60 -13.87 3.60
CA LEU A 77 -7.63 -15.08 4.42
C LEU A 77 -6.34 -15.92 4.31
N LEU A 78 -5.64 -15.89 3.17
CA LEU A 78 -4.43 -16.69 2.96
C LEU A 78 -3.15 -15.91 3.24
N VAL A 79 -3.03 -14.72 2.66
CA VAL A 79 -1.78 -13.95 2.64
C VAL A 79 -1.60 -13.17 3.94
N ILE A 80 -2.64 -12.49 4.44
CA ILE A 80 -2.51 -11.64 5.63
C ILE A 80 -2.10 -12.46 6.87
N PRO A 81 -2.72 -13.60 7.22
CA PRO A 81 -2.30 -14.38 8.40
C PRO A 81 -0.87 -14.90 8.26
N THR A 82 -0.48 -15.30 7.04
CA THR A 82 0.88 -15.75 6.74
C THR A 82 1.90 -14.62 6.89
N LEU A 83 1.61 -13.43 6.35
CA LEU A 83 2.44 -12.24 6.53
C LEU A 83 2.56 -11.84 8.00
N VAL A 84 1.45 -11.84 8.74
CA VAL A 84 1.41 -11.50 10.16
C VAL A 84 2.26 -12.47 10.97
N SER A 85 2.07 -13.79 10.79
CA SER A 85 2.83 -14.81 11.50
C SER A 85 4.32 -14.80 11.14
N GLN A 86 4.68 -14.70 9.86
CA GLN A 86 6.08 -14.59 9.43
C GLN A 86 6.74 -13.31 9.95
N THR A 87 6.02 -12.19 9.98
CA THR A 87 6.54 -10.93 10.54
C THR A 87 6.75 -11.04 12.04
N ALA A 88 5.80 -11.62 12.78
CA ALA A 88 5.95 -11.87 14.22
C ALA A 88 7.16 -12.74 14.54
N GLN A 89 7.33 -13.82 13.77
CA GLN A 89 8.48 -14.72 13.89
C GLN A 89 9.79 -13.99 13.55
N LEU A 90 9.81 -13.18 12.49
CA LEU A 90 10.99 -12.41 12.11
C LEU A 90 11.42 -11.44 13.24
N ILE A 91 10.46 -10.75 13.86
CA ILE A 91 10.72 -9.87 15.01
C ILE A 91 11.25 -10.66 16.21
N SER A 92 10.71 -11.86 16.48
CA SER A 92 11.14 -12.66 17.63
C SER A 92 12.53 -13.27 17.45
N ILE A 93 12.94 -13.61 16.23
CA ILE A 93 14.29 -14.15 15.95
C ILE A 93 15.33 -13.08 15.65
N ALA A 94 14.93 -11.82 15.42
CA ALA A 94 15.87 -10.74 15.09
C ALA A 94 17.05 -10.58 16.08
N PRO A 95 16.85 -10.70 17.42
CA PRO A 95 17.97 -10.68 18.36
C PRO A 95 18.94 -11.86 18.18
N ASP A 96 18.43 -13.05 17.89
CA ASP A 96 19.26 -14.24 17.61
C ASP A 96 20.08 -14.02 16.34
N ILE A 97 19.44 -13.51 15.26
CA ILE A 97 20.11 -13.15 14.01
C ILE A 97 21.29 -12.19 14.27
N ALA A 98 21.06 -11.12 15.04
CA ALA A 98 22.11 -10.17 15.36
C ALA A 98 23.24 -10.79 16.19
N SER A 99 22.91 -11.61 17.18
CA SER A 99 23.90 -12.27 18.03
C SER A 99 24.79 -13.27 17.25
N ARG A 100 24.20 -14.03 16.33
CA ARG A 100 24.94 -14.95 15.46
C ARG A 100 25.82 -14.21 14.47
N LEU A 101 25.29 -13.17 13.84
CA LEU A 101 26.07 -12.33 12.92
C LEU A 101 27.26 -11.71 13.65
N GLN A 102 27.06 -11.25 14.88
CA GLN A 102 28.15 -10.74 15.71
C GLN A 102 29.19 -11.83 16.04
N ALA A 103 28.77 -13.04 16.39
CA ALA A 103 29.68 -14.15 16.66
C ALA A 103 30.53 -14.49 15.42
N ILE A 104 29.91 -14.58 14.25
CA ILE A 104 30.55 -14.81 12.96
C ILE A 104 31.60 -13.74 12.66
N LEU A 105 31.24 -12.47 12.83
CA LEU A 105 32.14 -11.35 12.58
C LEU A 105 33.33 -11.39 13.53
N THR A 106 33.11 -11.72 14.80
CA THR A 106 34.17 -11.81 15.82
C THR A 106 35.11 -12.98 15.54
N GLU A 107 34.60 -14.11 15.05
CA GLU A 107 35.39 -15.30 14.70
C GLU A 107 36.23 -15.09 13.44
N ARG A 108 35.66 -14.49 12.39
CA ARG A 108 36.32 -14.35 11.07
C ARG A 108 37.12 -13.06 10.93
N PHE A 109 36.78 -12.03 11.68
CA PHE A 109 37.44 -10.73 11.67
C PHE A 109 37.70 -10.28 13.11
N PRO A 110 38.72 -10.85 13.78
CA PRO A 110 39.02 -10.54 15.19
C PRO A 110 39.24 -9.05 15.44
N ASP A 111 39.79 -8.33 14.46
CA ASP A 111 40.02 -6.88 14.50
C ASP A 111 38.71 -6.05 14.55
N LEU A 112 37.58 -6.62 14.12
CA LEU A 112 36.25 -6.01 14.19
C LEU A 112 35.50 -6.37 15.49
N GLY A 113 36.04 -7.29 16.29
CA GLY A 113 35.45 -7.86 17.51
C GLY A 113 35.70 -7.07 18.80
N ASP A 114 36.51 -6.00 18.72
CA ASP A 114 36.88 -5.20 19.88
C ASP A 114 35.63 -4.60 20.57
N ALA A 115 35.63 -4.49 21.90
CA ALA A 115 34.44 -4.11 22.68
C ALA A 115 33.92 -2.70 22.35
N ASN A 116 34.79 -1.85 21.77
CA ASN A 116 34.48 -0.51 21.25
C ASN A 116 34.18 -0.47 19.75
N SER A 117 34.05 -1.61 19.06
CA SER A 117 33.76 -1.59 17.62
C SER A 117 32.36 -1.05 17.39
N THR A 118 32.28 0.01 16.59
CA THR A 118 31.02 0.66 16.18
C THR A 118 30.03 -0.36 15.61
N ILE A 119 30.53 -1.42 14.98
CA ILE A 119 29.73 -2.49 14.37
C ILE A 119 28.97 -3.28 15.45
N ARG A 120 29.66 -3.70 16.52
CA ARG A 120 29.03 -4.46 17.61
C ARG A 120 27.94 -3.66 18.31
N GLN A 121 28.24 -2.39 18.62
CA GLN A 121 27.28 -1.50 19.27
C GLN A 121 26.09 -1.16 18.35
N SER A 122 26.34 -1.00 17.05
CA SER A 122 25.29 -0.78 16.05
C SER A 122 24.38 -2.00 15.92
N LEU A 123 24.94 -3.22 15.79
CA LEU A 123 24.14 -4.44 15.68
C LEU A 123 23.28 -4.68 16.93
N ALA A 124 23.84 -4.49 18.12
CA ALA A 124 23.09 -4.59 19.38
C ALA A 124 21.95 -3.55 19.45
N SER A 125 22.24 -2.29 19.10
CA SER A 125 21.21 -1.23 19.10
C SER A 125 20.11 -1.45 18.07
N ILE A 126 20.44 -2.00 16.90
CA ILE A 126 19.48 -2.36 15.84
C ILE A 126 18.59 -3.50 16.34
N ALA A 127 19.17 -4.55 16.93
CA ALA A 127 18.41 -5.67 17.47
C ALA A 127 17.43 -5.23 18.57
N GLU A 128 17.91 -4.41 19.52
CA GLU A 128 17.08 -3.87 20.60
C GLU A 128 15.97 -2.94 20.06
N THR A 129 16.28 -2.13 19.03
CA THR A 129 15.28 -1.26 18.39
C THR A 129 14.23 -2.08 17.65
N ILE A 130 14.62 -3.12 16.92
CA ILE A 130 13.68 -4.02 16.24
C ILE A 130 12.81 -4.76 17.26
N GLN A 131 13.36 -5.20 18.39
CA GLN A 131 12.60 -5.92 19.40
C GLN A 131 11.60 -5.00 20.13
N SER A 132 12.06 -3.83 20.58
CA SER A 132 11.22 -2.86 21.31
C SER A 132 10.18 -2.21 20.41
N ARG A 133 10.60 -1.63 19.28
CA ARG A 133 9.70 -0.90 18.36
C ARG A 133 8.97 -1.82 17.40
N GLY A 134 9.59 -2.89 16.94
CA GLY A 134 8.93 -3.85 16.06
C GLY A 134 7.78 -4.56 16.77
N GLY A 135 7.96 -4.95 18.04
CA GLY A 135 6.89 -5.51 18.87
C GLY A 135 5.75 -4.53 19.10
N GLU A 136 6.05 -3.26 19.39
CA GLU A 136 5.05 -2.20 19.58
C GLU A 136 4.27 -1.88 18.29
N VAL A 137 4.97 -1.70 17.17
CA VAL A 137 4.35 -1.47 15.85
C VAL A 137 3.48 -2.66 15.45
N PHE A 138 3.99 -3.88 15.63
CA PHE A 138 3.25 -5.10 15.32
C PHE A 138 1.99 -5.25 16.19
N ASN A 139 2.09 -5.02 17.50
CA ASN A 139 0.94 -5.03 18.40
C ASN A 139 -0.07 -3.93 18.06
N THR A 140 0.40 -2.74 17.67
CA THR A 140 -0.47 -1.64 17.22
C THR A 140 -1.22 -2.01 15.95
N LEU A 141 -0.54 -2.62 14.97
CA LEU A 141 -1.16 -3.13 13.76
C LEU A 141 -2.21 -4.20 14.09
N LEU A 142 -1.87 -5.21 14.90
CA LEU A 142 -2.82 -6.24 15.35
C LEU A 142 -4.01 -5.65 16.11
N SER A 143 -3.79 -4.68 16.98
CA SER A 143 -4.86 -4.02 17.73
C SER A 143 -5.82 -3.27 16.81
N SER A 144 -5.29 -2.66 15.74
CA SER A 144 -6.09 -2.00 14.70
C SER A 144 -6.98 -2.99 13.93
N PHE A 145 -6.50 -4.22 13.70
CA PHE A 145 -7.30 -5.31 13.14
C PHE A 145 -8.30 -5.90 14.15
N SER A 146 -7.96 -5.91 15.45
CA SER A 146 -8.82 -6.42 16.53
C SER A 146 -10.01 -5.53 16.85
N GLY A 147 -10.02 -4.28 16.38
CA GLY A 147 -11.21 -3.45 16.30
C GLY A 147 -12.19 -4.02 15.28
N VAL A 148 -12.81 -5.17 15.60
CA VAL A 148 -13.69 -5.95 14.71
C VAL A 148 -14.74 -5.05 14.07
N VAL A 149 -15.27 -4.07 14.82
CA VAL A 149 -16.24 -3.11 14.31
C VAL A 149 -15.66 -2.25 13.19
N ASN A 150 -14.47 -1.67 13.35
CA ASN A 150 -13.90 -0.74 12.37
C ASN A 150 -13.35 -1.48 11.13
N ALA A 151 -12.74 -2.65 11.34
CA ALA A 151 -12.28 -3.50 10.25
C ALA A 151 -13.46 -4.02 9.41
N VAL A 152 -14.53 -4.52 10.04
CA VAL A 152 -15.73 -4.99 9.33
C VAL A 152 -16.43 -3.84 8.60
N VAL A 153 -16.51 -2.66 9.21
CA VAL A 153 -17.06 -1.46 8.57
C VAL A 153 -16.29 -1.14 7.29
N ILE A 154 -14.95 -1.11 7.31
CA ILE A 154 -14.16 -0.85 6.10
C ILE A 154 -14.31 -2.00 5.09
N PHE A 155 -14.24 -3.26 5.53
CA PHE A 155 -14.34 -4.45 4.67
C PHE A 155 -15.69 -4.58 3.96
N VAL A 156 -16.77 -4.04 4.53
CA VAL A 156 -18.11 -4.09 3.94
C VAL A 156 -18.47 -2.80 3.23
N ILE A 157 -18.23 -1.63 3.85
CA ILE A 157 -18.63 -0.35 3.29
C ILE A 157 -17.79 -0.01 2.05
N VAL A 158 -16.47 -0.22 2.07
CA VAL A 158 -15.63 0.16 0.93
C VAL A 158 -16.02 -0.58 -0.35
N PRO A 159 -16.21 -1.91 -0.37
CA PRO A 159 -16.69 -2.59 -1.57
C PRO A 159 -18.09 -2.14 -2.03
N VAL A 160 -19.00 -1.88 -1.10
CA VAL A 160 -20.35 -1.39 -1.44
C VAL A 160 -20.29 0.01 -2.06
N VAL A 161 -19.52 0.91 -1.47
CA VAL A 161 -19.29 2.25 -2.01
C VAL A 161 -18.60 2.16 -3.37
N ALA A 162 -17.56 1.34 -3.51
CA ALA A 162 -16.86 1.14 -4.77
C ALA A 162 -17.81 0.63 -5.87
N PHE A 163 -18.73 -0.28 -5.54
CA PHE A 163 -19.78 -0.74 -6.46
C PHE A 163 -20.64 0.43 -6.95
N TYR A 164 -21.21 1.21 -6.04
CA TYR A 164 -22.09 2.32 -6.42
C TYR A 164 -21.33 3.40 -7.19
N MET A 165 -20.10 3.74 -6.76
CA MET A 165 -19.28 4.73 -7.45
C MET A 165 -18.83 4.26 -8.83
N LEU A 166 -18.52 2.97 -9.01
CA LEU A 166 -18.18 2.40 -10.30
C LEU A 166 -19.41 2.33 -11.22
N TYR A 167 -20.57 1.95 -10.67
CA TYR A 167 -21.82 1.89 -11.42
C TYR A 167 -22.24 3.26 -11.97
N ASP A 168 -22.19 4.29 -11.14
CA ASP A 168 -22.61 5.65 -11.48
C ASP A 168 -21.47 6.56 -11.95
N TRP A 169 -20.26 6.02 -12.16
CA TRP A 169 -19.08 6.82 -12.46
C TRP A 169 -19.29 7.78 -13.64
N ASP A 170 -19.80 7.27 -14.77
CA ASP A 170 -20.04 8.08 -15.97
C ASP A 170 -21.11 9.16 -15.74
N ASN A 171 -22.18 8.81 -15.01
CA ASN A 171 -23.24 9.74 -14.64
C ASN A 171 -22.70 10.87 -13.74
N MET A 172 -21.83 10.52 -12.79
CA MET A 172 -21.19 11.48 -11.89
C MET A 172 -20.28 12.43 -12.66
N VAL A 173 -19.42 11.91 -13.54
CA VAL A 173 -18.53 12.71 -14.39
C VAL A 173 -19.33 13.62 -15.32
N ALA A 174 -20.38 13.11 -15.97
CA ALA A 174 -21.24 13.91 -16.84
C ALA A 174 -21.97 15.03 -16.07
N LYS A 175 -22.38 14.78 -14.83
CA LYS A 175 -23.03 15.79 -14.00
C LYS A 175 -22.06 16.90 -13.58
N ILE A 176 -20.81 16.55 -13.26
CA ILE A 176 -19.74 17.52 -12.99
C ILE A 176 -19.42 18.33 -14.26
N ASP A 177 -19.34 17.67 -15.42
CA ASP A 177 -19.09 18.31 -16.71
C ASP A 177 -20.16 19.34 -17.08
N ASN A 178 -21.43 19.07 -16.75
CA ASN A 178 -22.54 20.01 -16.97
C ASN A 178 -22.52 21.24 -16.05
N LEU A 179 -21.78 21.19 -14.93
CA LEU A 179 -21.62 22.33 -14.02
C LEU A 179 -20.46 23.26 -14.45
N LEU A 180 -19.69 22.89 -15.46
CA LEU A 180 -18.54 23.68 -15.91
C LEU A 180 -18.98 25.00 -16.58
N PRO A 181 -18.27 26.11 -16.33
CA PRO A 181 -18.45 27.34 -17.09
C PRO A 181 -18.23 27.11 -18.59
N ARG A 182 -19.21 27.45 -19.43
CA ARG A 182 -19.21 27.15 -20.87
C ARG A 182 -17.97 27.66 -21.60
N ASP A 183 -17.49 28.85 -21.23
CA ASP A 183 -16.33 29.50 -21.85
C ASP A 183 -15.01 28.75 -21.60
N HIS A 184 -14.92 28.02 -20.49
CA HIS A 184 -13.71 27.30 -20.07
C HIS A 184 -13.84 25.78 -20.18
N ALA A 185 -15.04 25.26 -20.45
CA ALA A 185 -15.29 23.82 -20.52
C ALA A 185 -14.34 23.06 -21.48
N PRO A 186 -14.01 23.54 -22.69
CA PRO A 186 -13.05 22.85 -23.57
C PRO A 186 -11.65 22.74 -22.94
N THR A 187 -11.18 23.79 -22.27
CA THR A 187 -9.87 23.81 -21.61
C THR A 187 -9.85 22.88 -20.40
N ILE A 188 -10.91 22.90 -19.57
CA ILE A 188 -11.04 22.05 -18.39
C ILE A 188 -11.08 20.58 -18.78
N ARG A 189 -11.88 20.22 -19.80
CA ARG A 189 -11.96 18.83 -20.31
C ARG A 189 -10.61 18.33 -20.82
N LYS A 190 -9.89 19.16 -21.58
CA LYS A 190 -8.57 18.80 -22.07
C LYS A 190 -7.60 18.55 -20.91
N LEU A 191 -7.53 19.48 -19.96
CA LEU A 191 -6.65 19.34 -18.80
C LEU A 191 -7.02 18.13 -17.93
N ALA A 192 -8.31 17.89 -17.70
CA ALA A 192 -8.79 16.72 -16.98
C ALA A 192 -8.38 15.41 -17.66
N SER A 193 -8.50 15.32 -18.99
CA SER A 193 -8.06 14.16 -19.77
C SER A 193 -6.54 13.97 -19.74
N ASP A 194 -5.76 15.04 -19.82
CA ASP A 194 -4.29 14.97 -19.72
C ASP A 194 -3.84 14.51 -18.32
N ILE A 195 -4.49 15.00 -17.26
CA ILE A 195 -4.26 14.57 -15.87
C ILE A 195 -4.64 13.10 -15.70
N ASP A 196 -5.84 12.71 -16.13
CA ASP A 196 -6.34 11.34 -16.06
C ASP A 196 -5.37 10.36 -16.73
N ARG A 197 -4.98 10.63 -17.97
CA ARG A 197 -4.06 9.78 -18.73
C ARG A 197 -2.71 9.63 -18.02
N THR A 198 -2.19 10.71 -17.44
CA THR A 198 -0.91 10.69 -16.72
C THR A 198 -1.01 9.95 -15.40
N MET A 199 -2.05 10.23 -14.60
CA MET A 199 -2.29 9.58 -13.31
C MET A 199 -2.58 8.08 -13.48
N ALA A 200 -3.50 7.73 -14.38
CA ALA A 200 -3.83 6.34 -14.68
C ALA A 200 -2.61 5.56 -15.20
N GLY A 201 -1.80 6.17 -16.07
CA GLY A 201 -0.56 5.59 -16.58
C GLY A 201 0.46 5.30 -15.46
N PHE A 202 0.68 6.27 -14.56
CA PHE A 202 1.60 6.12 -13.44
C PHE A 202 1.10 5.08 -12.42
N ILE A 203 -0.14 5.19 -11.96
CA ILE A 203 -0.71 4.31 -10.93
C ILE A 203 -0.74 2.87 -11.42
N ARG A 204 -1.17 2.62 -12.66
CA ARG A 204 -1.18 1.27 -13.24
C ARG A 204 0.23 0.75 -13.46
N GLY A 205 1.12 1.56 -14.03
CA GLY A 205 2.51 1.18 -14.25
C GLY A 205 3.20 0.78 -12.94
N GLN A 206 3.20 1.66 -11.95
CA GLN A 206 3.83 1.40 -10.65
C GLN A 206 3.14 0.29 -9.86
N GLY A 207 1.80 0.26 -9.85
CA GLY A 207 1.06 -0.82 -9.20
C GLY A 207 1.40 -2.19 -9.79
N THR A 208 1.47 -2.29 -11.12
CA THR A 208 1.89 -3.52 -11.81
C THR A 208 3.34 -3.87 -11.51
N VAL A 209 4.27 -2.91 -11.48
CA VAL A 209 5.68 -3.16 -11.12
C VAL A 209 5.80 -3.69 -9.68
N CYS A 210 5.13 -3.04 -8.71
CA CYS A 210 5.15 -3.45 -7.32
C CYS A 210 4.59 -4.88 -7.15
N LEU A 211 3.49 -5.20 -7.83
CA LEU A 211 2.86 -6.50 -7.79
C LEU A 211 3.74 -7.58 -8.42
N ILE A 212 4.30 -7.33 -9.61
CA ILE A 212 5.19 -8.27 -10.30
C ILE A 212 6.43 -8.54 -9.45
N LEU A 213 7.11 -7.50 -8.96
CA LEU A 213 8.33 -7.66 -8.17
C LEU A 213 8.05 -8.30 -6.82
N GLY A 214 6.94 -7.95 -6.17
CA GLY A 214 6.54 -8.57 -4.90
C GLY A 214 6.32 -10.07 -5.04
N ILE A 215 5.57 -10.49 -6.07
CA ILE A 215 5.34 -11.92 -6.38
C ILE A 215 6.66 -12.59 -6.78
N TYR A 216 7.44 -11.96 -7.67
CA TYR A 216 8.71 -12.50 -8.15
C TYR A 216 9.67 -12.79 -6.98
N TYR A 217 9.89 -11.81 -6.09
CA TYR A 217 10.78 -11.99 -4.95
C TYR A 217 10.22 -12.99 -3.94
N ALA A 218 8.90 -12.96 -3.67
CA ALA A 218 8.30 -13.92 -2.75
C ALA A 218 8.48 -15.36 -3.25
N VAL A 219 8.11 -15.62 -4.50
CA VAL A 219 8.20 -16.95 -5.12
C VAL A 219 9.66 -17.39 -5.27
N ALA A 220 10.55 -16.52 -5.75
CA ALA A 220 11.95 -16.86 -5.95
C ALA A 220 12.65 -17.21 -4.62
N LEU A 221 12.45 -16.41 -3.57
CA LEU A 221 13.06 -16.67 -2.26
C LEU A 221 12.47 -17.91 -1.59
N MET A 222 11.15 -18.13 -1.71
CA MET A 222 10.53 -19.36 -1.22
C MET A 222 11.00 -20.60 -2.00
N ALA A 223 11.22 -20.49 -3.31
CA ALA A 223 11.74 -21.58 -4.13
C ALA A 223 13.18 -21.98 -3.76
N VAL A 224 13.99 -21.01 -3.32
CA VAL A 224 15.33 -21.25 -2.75
C VAL A 224 15.24 -21.88 -1.33
N GLY A 225 14.06 -21.89 -0.71
CA GLY A 225 13.83 -22.45 0.62
C GLY A 225 13.97 -21.46 1.77
N LEU A 226 13.98 -20.14 1.50
CA LEU A 226 14.09 -19.12 2.55
C LEU A 226 12.78 -19.00 3.34
N ASN A 227 12.84 -19.17 4.67
CA ASN A 227 11.67 -19.29 5.56
C ASN A 227 10.77 -18.04 5.66
N PHE A 228 11.22 -16.88 5.15
CA PHE A 228 10.49 -15.60 5.18
C PHE A 228 10.35 -14.95 3.80
N GLY A 229 10.46 -15.75 2.72
CA GLY A 229 10.42 -15.23 1.35
C GLY A 229 9.19 -14.36 1.06
N LEU A 230 8.01 -14.71 1.60
CA LEU A 230 6.78 -13.94 1.41
C LEU A 230 6.84 -12.53 2.02
N VAL A 231 7.33 -12.40 3.27
CA VAL A 231 7.50 -11.09 3.93
C VAL A 231 8.51 -10.24 3.18
N VAL A 232 9.67 -10.83 2.82
CA VAL A 232 10.72 -10.12 2.08
C VAL A 232 10.19 -9.66 0.72
N GLY A 233 9.49 -10.52 -0.02
CA GLY A 233 8.89 -10.17 -1.29
C GLY A 233 7.82 -9.09 -1.17
N PHE A 234 6.94 -9.18 -0.17
CA PHE A 234 5.93 -8.15 0.10
C PHE A 234 6.56 -6.79 0.39
N VAL A 235 7.55 -6.72 1.30
CA VAL A 235 8.24 -5.49 1.66
C VAL A 235 9.00 -4.92 0.47
N ALA A 236 9.76 -5.75 -0.26
CA ALA A 236 10.50 -5.34 -1.43
C ALA A 236 9.59 -4.81 -2.54
N GLY A 237 8.49 -5.51 -2.83
CA GLY A 237 7.49 -5.11 -3.82
C GLY A 237 6.80 -3.80 -3.43
N ALA A 238 6.31 -3.68 -2.19
CA ALA A 238 5.63 -2.48 -1.70
C ALA A 238 6.56 -1.25 -1.72
N LEU A 239 7.81 -1.40 -1.26
CA LEU A 239 8.78 -0.31 -1.23
C LEU A 239 9.36 0.03 -2.60
N THR A 240 9.15 -0.80 -3.63
CA THR A 240 9.57 -0.46 -4.99
C THR A 240 8.76 0.69 -5.59
N PHE A 241 7.64 1.05 -4.97
CA PHE A 241 6.95 2.31 -5.26
C PHE A 241 7.90 3.52 -5.16
N ILE A 242 8.86 3.48 -4.23
CA ILE A 242 9.95 4.44 -4.15
C ILE A 242 11.16 3.84 -4.90
N PRO A 243 11.68 4.52 -5.95
CA PRO A 243 12.80 4.01 -6.73
C PRO A 243 13.98 3.56 -5.86
N TYR A 244 14.54 2.38 -6.19
CA TYR A 244 15.67 1.72 -5.51
C TYR A 244 15.44 1.27 -4.06
N VAL A 245 14.49 1.86 -3.33
CA VAL A 245 14.26 1.53 -1.91
C VAL A 245 13.82 0.07 -1.75
N GLY A 246 12.89 -0.40 -2.57
CA GLY A 246 12.43 -1.79 -2.51
C GLY A 246 13.54 -2.82 -2.75
N ALA A 247 14.39 -2.60 -3.74
CA ALA A 247 15.52 -3.48 -4.04
C ALA A 247 16.58 -3.44 -2.92
N LEU A 248 16.88 -2.27 -2.37
CA LEU A 248 17.85 -2.12 -1.28
C LEU A 248 17.36 -2.79 0.00
N VAL A 249 16.15 -2.45 0.46
CA VAL A 249 15.58 -3.01 1.70
C VAL A 249 15.31 -4.50 1.54
N GLY A 250 14.70 -4.91 0.42
CA GLY A 250 14.47 -6.31 0.09
C GLY A 250 15.76 -7.11 0.01
N GLY A 251 16.80 -6.56 -0.62
CA GLY A 251 18.12 -7.17 -0.71
C GLY A 251 18.80 -7.33 0.64
N VAL A 252 18.78 -6.30 1.49
CA VAL A 252 19.32 -6.37 2.85
C VAL A 252 18.60 -7.44 3.68
N LEU A 253 17.27 -7.48 3.62
CA LEU A 253 16.47 -8.50 4.33
C LEU A 253 16.77 -9.91 3.79
N ALA A 254 16.76 -10.09 2.47
CA ALA A 254 17.03 -11.37 1.84
C ALA A 254 18.42 -11.90 2.17
N LEU A 255 19.45 -11.05 2.03
CA LEU A 255 20.84 -11.40 2.31
C LEU A 255 21.04 -11.68 3.81
N GLY A 256 20.52 -10.83 4.69
CA GLY A 256 20.62 -11.02 6.13
C GLY A 256 19.99 -12.35 6.59
N LEU A 257 18.81 -12.67 6.05
CA LEU A 257 18.11 -13.91 6.36
C LEU A 257 18.78 -15.13 5.74
N ALA A 258 19.26 -15.03 4.50
CA ALA A 258 19.98 -16.12 3.85
C ALA A 258 21.29 -16.42 4.58
N LEU A 259 22.03 -15.38 4.98
CA LEU A 259 23.22 -15.54 5.82
C LEU A 259 22.87 -16.27 7.11
N PHE A 260 21.83 -15.85 7.83
CA PHE A 260 21.44 -16.52 9.07
C PHE A 260 20.99 -17.97 8.88
N GLN A 261 20.16 -18.23 7.86
CA GLN A 261 19.52 -19.52 7.64
C GLN A 261 20.48 -20.57 7.08
N PHE A 262 21.38 -20.18 6.17
CA PHE A 262 22.30 -21.09 5.48
C PHE A 262 23.74 -20.98 5.99
N TRP A 263 24.01 -20.23 7.07
CA TRP A 263 25.37 -20.09 7.58
C TRP A 263 25.98 -21.44 7.95
N GLY A 264 27.06 -21.83 7.28
CA GLY A 264 27.80 -23.08 7.56
C GLY A 264 27.47 -24.20 6.58
N ASP A 265 26.27 -24.22 6.01
CA ASP A 265 25.82 -25.19 5.00
C ASP A 265 25.82 -24.55 3.61
N TRP A 266 27.02 -24.17 3.15
CA TRP A 266 27.25 -23.45 1.88
C TRP A 266 27.04 -24.29 0.63
N LEU A 267 26.90 -25.59 0.80
CA LEU A 267 26.70 -26.59 -0.24
C LEU A 267 25.41 -27.33 0.11
N TRP A 268 24.35 -26.99 -0.61
CA TRP A 268 23.28 -27.94 -0.90
C TRP A 268 23.86 -29.23 -1.49
#